data_AF-A0A9W6T8F6-F1
#
_entry.id   AF-A0A9W6T8F6-F1
#
_cell.length_a   1.000
_cell.length_b   1.000
_cell.length_c   1.000
_cell.angle_alpha   90.00
_cell.angle_beta   90.00
_cell.angle_gamma   90.00
#
_symmetry.space_group_name_H-M   'P 1'
#
loop_
_entity.id
_entity.type
_entity.pdbx_description
1 polymer ?
#
loop_
_entity_poly.entity_id
_entity_poly.type
_entity_poly.pdbx_seq_one_letter_code
_entity_poly.pdbx_strand_id
1 'polypeptide(L)'
;MWEYFEMKREEKKSLPPHEKKRIKKEKEEAEEKFKYCFLNGRKEQVGNFRIEPPGLFRGRGAHPKTGKLKRRVKPEDVVLNLGKDAKIPEPPKGHNWGEVKHDNTVAWLAMWRENISNSVKYVRFSQNSSLKGISDFKKFEKARELKNYIDIIRKDYREKLKAEFMVERQIATATYLIDVFALRAGGEKSDDEADTVGCCSLRYEHVFLKPPSTVIFDFLGKDSIRYHQEVEVDKQVFKNLRIFKKAPKKPGDDLFDRLDPSILNKYFQNYLQGLTAKVFRTYNASKTMQDQLDLIPNEGTINEKVVRFNAANRAVAILCNHQQLKE
;
A
#
# COMPACT_ATOMS: atom_id res chain seq x y z
N MET A 1 -14.62 22.06 -27.31
CA MET A 1 -14.84 21.02 -26.27
C MET A 1 -14.35 21.47 -24.89
N TRP A 2 -13.10 21.93 -24.76
CA TRP A 2 -12.56 22.41 -23.48
C TRP A 2 -13.39 23.56 -22.87
N GLU A 3 -13.65 24.61 -23.64
CA GLU A 3 -14.44 25.79 -23.19
C GLU A 3 -15.84 25.42 -22.69
N TYR A 4 -16.51 24.48 -23.35
CA TYR A 4 -17.80 23.95 -22.93
C TYR A 4 -17.74 23.31 -21.53
N PHE A 5 -16.69 22.52 -21.24
CA PHE A 5 -16.53 21.89 -19.94
C PHE A 5 -16.11 22.89 -18.85
N GLU A 6 -15.34 23.91 -19.18
CA GLU A 6 -15.05 25.02 -18.26
C GLU A 6 -16.32 25.81 -17.92
N MET A 7 -17.13 26.16 -18.92
CA MET A 7 -18.43 26.80 -18.72
C MET A 7 -19.35 25.95 -17.83
N LYS A 8 -19.48 24.64 -18.09
CA LYS A 8 -20.26 23.71 -17.25
C LYS A 8 -19.73 23.62 -15.81
N ARG A 9 -18.41 23.73 -15.62
CA ARG A 9 -17.79 23.75 -14.29
C ARG A 9 -18.18 25.01 -13.52
N GLU A 10 -18.14 26.17 -14.17
CA GLU A 10 -18.53 27.45 -13.57
C GLU A 10 -20.04 27.53 -13.30
N GLU A 11 -20.90 27.06 -14.23
CA GLU A 11 -22.34 26.89 -13.99
C GLU A 11 -22.63 26.05 -12.73
N LYS A 12 -21.93 24.92 -12.58
CA LYS A 12 -22.10 24.05 -11.40
C LYS A 12 -21.64 24.73 -10.09
N LYS A 13 -20.60 25.57 -10.16
CA LYS A 13 -20.11 26.34 -9.02
C LYS A 13 -21.07 27.48 -8.67
N SER A 14 -21.70 28.12 -9.65
CA SER A 14 -22.63 29.24 -9.44
C SER A 14 -24.03 28.80 -8.98
N LEU A 15 -24.35 27.49 -9.02
CA LEU A 15 -25.62 26.98 -8.51
C LEU A 15 -25.92 27.46 -7.07
N PRO A 16 -27.15 27.92 -6.79
CA PRO A 16 -27.56 28.33 -5.45
C PRO A 16 -27.38 27.22 -4.40
N PRO A 17 -27.11 27.54 -3.13
CA PRO A 17 -26.94 26.54 -2.06
C PRO A 17 -28.13 25.59 -1.90
N HIS A 18 -29.36 26.10 -2.06
CA HIS A 18 -30.57 25.28 -1.94
C HIS A 18 -30.67 24.23 -3.06
N GLU A 19 -30.29 24.58 -4.29
CA GLU A 19 -30.32 23.69 -5.43
C GLU A 19 -29.22 22.64 -5.36
N LYS A 20 -28.00 23.04 -4.96
CA LYS A 20 -26.91 22.09 -4.65
C LYS A 20 -27.35 21.07 -3.59
N LYS A 21 -28.08 21.50 -2.56
CA LYS A 21 -28.62 20.63 -1.51
C LYS A 21 -29.70 19.67 -2.06
N ARG A 22 -30.61 20.15 -2.92
CA ARG A 22 -31.61 19.31 -3.60
C ARG A 22 -30.97 18.22 -4.45
N ILE A 23 -30.07 18.60 -5.37
CA ILE A 23 -29.35 17.65 -6.25
C ILE A 23 -28.58 16.60 -5.44
N LYS A 24 -27.95 17.02 -4.34
CA LYS A 24 -27.25 16.09 -3.44
C LYS A 24 -28.21 15.10 -2.78
N LYS A 25 -29.36 15.57 -2.29
CA LYS A 25 -30.37 14.74 -1.64
C LYS A 25 -30.97 13.70 -2.60
N GLU A 26 -31.38 14.12 -3.79
CA GLU A 26 -31.90 13.23 -4.83
C GLU A 26 -30.89 12.13 -5.20
N LYS A 27 -29.61 12.50 -5.34
CA LYS A 27 -28.54 11.54 -5.58
C LYS A 27 -28.36 10.58 -4.40
N GLU A 28 -28.40 11.07 -3.17
CA GLU A 28 -28.24 10.24 -1.97
C GLU A 28 -29.38 9.24 -1.79
N GLU A 29 -30.62 9.65 -2.08
CA GLU A 29 -31.82 8.81 -2.06
C GLU A 29 -31.74 7.72 -3.15
N ALA A 30 -31.35 8.08 -4.37
CA ALA A 30 -31.18 7.12 -5.47
C ALA A 30 -30.07 6.07 -5.20
N GLU A 31 -29.02 6.47 -4.49
CA GLU A 31 -27.88 5.61 -4.16
C GLU A 31 -28.06 4.81 -2.87
N GLU A 32 -29.05 5.13 -2.04
CA GLU A 32 -29.21 4.55 -0.69
C GLU A 32 -29.27 3.02 -0.71
N LYS A 33 -29.98 2.46 -1.70
CA LYS A 33 -30.10 1.01 -1.91
C LYS A 33 -28.78 0.29 -2.20
N PHE A 34 -27.72 1.01 -2.57
CA PHE A 34 -26.40 0.43 -2.89
C PHE A 34 -25.37 0.65 -1.77
N LYS A 35 -25.67 1.50 -0.78
CA LYS A 35 -24.72 1.84 0.28
C LYS A 35 -24.58 0.76 1.35
N TYR A 36 -25.52 -0.18 1.41
CA TYR A 36 -25.58 -1.19 2.46
C TYR A 36 -25.85 -2.58 1.88
N CYS A 37 -25.37 -3.59 2.59
CA CYS A 37 -25.71 -4.99 2.36
C CYS A 37 -25.88 -5.69 3.72
N PHE A 38 -26.38 -6.92 3.69
CA PHE A 38 -26.50 -7.75 4.89
C PHE A 38 -25.42 -8.82 4.88
N LEU A 39 -24.63 -8.87 5.94
CA LEU A 39 -23.64 -9.91 6.20
C LEU A 39 -24.05 -10.65 7.46
N ASN A 40 -24.44 -11.91 7.35
CA ASN A 40 -24.91 -12.74 8.46
C ASN A 40 -26.01 -12.04 9.30
N GLY A 41 -26.98 -11.42 8.63
CA GLY A 41 -28.08 -10.67 9.26
C GLY A 41 -27.72 -9.25 9.75
N ARG A 42 -26.43 -8.88 9.78
CA ARG A 42 -25.99 -7.53 10.17
C ARG A 42 -25.96 -6.60 8.95
N LYS A 43 -26.56 -5.41 9.09
CA LYS A 43 -26.45 -4.34 8.09
C LYS A 43 -25.03 -3.76 8.10
N GLU A 44 -24.34 -3.88 6.98
CA GLU A 44 -22.95 -3.43 6.79
C GLU A 44 -22.86 -2.45 5.62
N GLN A 45 -22.03 -1.43 5.77
CA GLN A 45 -21.84 -0.42 4.73
C GLN A 45 -20.92 -0.96 3.61
N VAL A 46 -21.32 -0.74 2.36
CA VAL A 46 -20.52 -1.01 1.16
C VAL A 46 -19.61 0.20 0.91
N GLY A 47 -18.33 -0.05 0.60
CA GLY A 47 -17.34 1.01 0.40
C GLY A 47 -17.46 1.65 -0.99
N ASN A 48 -16.94 0.96 -2.01
CA ASN A 48 -16.81 1.47 -3.37
C ASN A 48 -17.87 0.87 -4.31
N PHE A 49 -19.15 1.05 -3.98
CA PHE A 49 -20.28 0.54 -4.79
C PHE A 49 -20.39 1.19 -6.18
N ARG A 50 -19.80 2.37 -6.38
CA ARG A 50 -19.76 3.03 -7.69
C ARG A 50 -18.63 2.45 -8.52
N ILE A 51 -18.99 1.83 -9.65
CA ILE A 51 -18.02 1.42 -10.66
C ILE A 51 -17.31 2.66 -11.23
N GLU A 52 -15.99 2.55 -11.41
CA GLU A 52 -15.17 3.63 -11.96
C GLU A 52 -15.67 4.04 -13.36
N PRO A 53 -15.89 5.34 -13.64
CA PRO A 53 -16.32 5.78 -14.97
C PRO A 53 -15.20 5.56 -16.01
N PRO A 54 -15.56 5.47 -17.31
CA PRO A 54 -14.57 5.48 -18.38
C PRO A 54 -13.80 6.79 -18.38
N GLY A 55 -12.56 6.75 -18.89
CA GLY A 55 -11.71 7.93 -18.96
C GLY A 55 -10.29 7.57 -19.36
N LEU A 56 -9.39 8.55 -19.35
CA LEU A 56 -7.98 8.29 -19.62
C LEU A 56 -7.29 7.81 -18.34
N PHE A 57 -6.51 6.74 -18.45
CA PHE A 57 -5.73 6.21 -17.33
C PHE A 57 -4.67 7.22 -16.91
N ARG A 58 -4.69 7.61 -15.64
CA ARG A 58 -3.71 8.51 -15.02
C ARG A 58 -2.77 7.68 -14.15
N GLY A 59 -1.75 7.10 -14.77
CA GLY A 59 -0.70 6.40 -14.04
C GLY A 59 0.14 7.38 -13.22
N ARG A 60 0.74 6.90 -12.12
CA ARG A 60 1.65 7.71 -11.30
C ARG A 60 3.07 7.66 -11.87
N GLY A 61 3.82 8.76 -11.74
CA GLY A 61 5.16 8.89 -12.31
C GLY A 61 5.17 8.70 -13.84
N ALA A 62 6.29 8.23 -14.37
CA ALA A 62 6.48 7.94 -15.78
C ALA A 62 5.84 6.60 -16.20
N HIS A 63 4.55 6.39 -15.89
CA HIS A 63 3.88 5.13 -16.19
C HIS A 63 3.63 4.99 -17.71
N PRO A 64 4.05 3.88 -18.35
CA PRO A 64 3.99 3.70 -19.81
C PRO A 64 2.56 3.59 -20.38
N LYS A 65 1.55 3.42 -19.52
CA LYS A 65 0.14 3.29 -19.91
C LYS A 65 -0.66 4.57 -19.68
N THR A 66 -0.04 5.65 -19.20
CA THR A 66 -0.72 6.92 -19.01
C THR A 66 -1.33 7.40 -20.32
N GLY A 67 -2.59 7.85 -20.27
CA GLY A 67 -3.36 8.25 -21.44
C GLY A 67 -4.13 7.12 -22.12
N LYS A 68 -3.86 5.83 -21.81
CA LYS A 68 -4.66 4.72 -22.37
C LYS A 68 -6.12 4.80 -21.91
N LEU A 69 -7.05 4.46 -22.80
CA LEU A 69 -8.48 4.52 -22.52
C LEU A 69 -8.90 3.42 -21.53
N LYS A 70 -9.42 3.83 -20.37
CA LYS A 70 -10.21 2.99 -19.47
C LYS A 70 -11.62 2.88 -20.02
N ARG A 71 -12.01 1.66 -20.39
CA ARG A 71 -13.31 1.38 -21.00
C ARG A 71 -14.41 1.43 -19.94
N ARG A 72 -15.64 1.65 -20.41
CA ARG A 72 -16.83 1.53 -19.57
C ARG A 72 -17.04 0.05 -19.26
N VAL A 73 -17.12 -0.27 -17.97
CA VAL A 73 -17.50 -1.59 -17.49
C VAL A 73 -19.00 -1.78 -17.74
N LYS A 74 -19.36 -2.87 -18.40
CA LYS A 74 -20.75 -3.25 -18.64
C LYS A 74 -21.23 -4.26 -17.58
N PRO A 75 -22.55 -4.45 -17.40
CA PRO A 75 -23.07 -5.49 -16.50
C PRO A 75 -22.51 -6.88 -16.81
N GLU A 76 -22.29 -7.18 -18.10
CA GLU A 76 -21.73 -8.46 -18.57
C GLU A 76 -20.27 -8.68 -18.14
N ASP A 77 -19.54 -7.63 -17.76
CA ASP A 77 -18.16 -7.73 -17.25
C ASP A 77 -18.11 -7.97 -15.73
N VAL A 78 -19.26 -7.85 -15.05
CA VAL A 78 -19.35 -7.88 -13.59
C VAL A 78 -19.72 -9.28 -13.10
N VAL A 79 -18.89 -9.79 -12.19
CA VAL A 79 -19.17 -11.00 -11.41
C VAL A 79 -19.68 -10.59 -10.05
N LEU A 80 -20.88 -11.03 -9.67
CA LEU A 80 -21.45 -10.82 -8.34
C LEU A 80 -21.05 -11.97 -7.41
N ASN A 81 -20.86 -11.67 -6.13
CA ASN A 81 -20.69 -12.67 -5.08
C ASN A 81 -21.64 -12.37 -3.91
N LEU A 82 -22.56 -13.29 -3.66
CA LEU A 82 -23.59 -13.17 -2.63
C LEU A 82 -23.91 -14.53 -2.01
N GLY A 83 -24.65 -14.56 -0.89
CA GLY A 83 -25.11 -15.82 -0.30
C GLY A 83 -26.03 -16.59 -1.25
N LYS A 84 -26.06 -17.93 -1.15
CA LYS A 84 -26.88 -18.80 -2.02
C LYS A 84 -28.38 -18.44 -1.98
N ASP A 85 -28.85 -18.09 -0.80
CA ASP A 85 -30.27 -17.77 -0.55
C ASP A 85 -30.58 -16.26 -0.67
N ALA A 86 -29.59 -15.43 -1.00
CA ALA A 86 -29.79 -14.00 -1.13
C ALA A 86 -30.40 -13.65 -2.49
N LYS A 87 -31.31 -12.67 -2.52
CA LYS A 87 -31.88 -12.17 -3.78
C LYS A 87 -30.76 -11.59 -4.67
N ILE A 88 -30.63 -12.14 -5.88
CA ILE A 88 -29.71 -11.62 -6.90
C ILE A 88 -30.18 -10.21 -7.32
N PRO A 89 -29.32 -9.17 -7.24
CA PRO A 89 -29.65 -7.84 -7.74
C PRO A 89 -30.02 -7.86 -9.22
N GLU A 90 -31.06 -7.14 -9.61
CA GLU A 90 -31.47 -7.07 -11.03
C GLU A 90 -30.46 -6.23 -11.84
N PRO A 91 -29.98 -6.73 -13.00
CA PRO A 91 -29.15 -5.95 -13.90
C PRO A 91 -29.96 -4.81 -14.55
N PRO A 92 -29.30 -3.79 -15.11
CA PRO A 92 -29.96 -2.78 -15.93
C PRO A 92 -30.81 -3.40 -17.05
N LYS A 93 -31.90 -2.73 -17.44
CA LYS A 93 -32.83 -3.23 -18.46
C LYS A 93 -32.09 -3.58 -19.75
N GLY A 94 -32.29 -4.81 -20.25
CA GLY A 94 -31.67 -5.32 -21.47
C GLY A 94 -30.25 -5.89 -21.28
N HIS A 95 -29.77 -5.99 -20.04
CA HIS A 95 -28.45 -6.52 -19.71
C HIS A 95 -28.53 -7.74 -18.80
N ASN A 96 -27.43 -8.49 -18.71
CA ASN A 96 -27.24 -9.57 -17.76
C ASN A 96 -25.92 -9.39 -16.99
N TRP A 97 -25.85 -9.96 -15.78
CA TRP A 97 -24.56 -10.07 -15.09
C TRP A 97 -23.67 -11.10 -15.79
N GLY A 98 -22.37 -10.85 -15.80
CA GLY A 98 -21.41 -11.79 -16.41
C GLY A 98 -21.38 -13.13 -15.71
N GLU A 99 -21.42 -13.12 -14.37
CA GLU A 99 -21.43 -14.34 -13.56
C GLU A 99 -22.00 -14.04 -12.16
N VAL A 100 -22.60 -15.04 -11.51
CA VAL A 100 -23.00 -14.99 -10.10
C VAL A 100 -22.31 -16.13 -9.35
N LYS A 101 -21.63 -15.79 -8.26
CA LYS A 101 -20.91 -16.70 -7.37
C LYS A 101 -21.47 -16.67 -5.96
N HIS A 102 -21.17 -17.74 -5.23
CA HIS A 102 -21.51 -17.93 -3.82
C HIS A 102 -20.29 -18.44 -3.03
N ASP A 103 -19.16 -17.73 -3.19
CA ASP A 103 -17.91 -18.05 -2.51
C ASP A 103 -17.85 -17.36 -1.14
N ASN A 104 -17.92 -18.17 -0.09
CA ASN A 104 -17.87 -17.73 1.30
C ASN A 104 -16.45 -17.63 1.86
N THR A 105 -15.41 -17.90 1.05
CA THR A 105 -14.00 -17.78 1.43
C THR A 105 -13.42 -16.39 1.14
N VAL A 106 -14.18 -15.55 0.43
CA VAL A 106 -13.78 -14.20 0.00
C VAL A 106 -14.68 -13.12 0.59
N ALA A 107 -14.15 -11.89 0.66
CA ALA A 107 -14.83 -10.74 1.26
C ALA A 107 -15.24 -9.65 0.26
N TRP A 108 -15.25 -9.94 -1.05
CA TRP A 108 -15.71 -9.01 -2.09
C TRP A 108 -17.15 -9.33 -2.50
N LEU A 109 -17.90 -8.28 -2.88
CA LEU A 109 -19.32 -8.35 -3.22
C LEU A 109 -19.56 -8.38 -4.74
N ALA A 110 -18.69 -7.70 -5.48
CA ALA A 110 -18.65 -7.75 -6.92
C ALA A 110 -17.22 -7.59 -7.39
N MET A 111 -16.90 -8.09 -8.58
CA MET A 111 -15.62 -7.86 -9.22
C MET A 111 -15.76 -7.69 -10.72
N TRP A 112 -14.76 -7.07 -11.34
CA TRP A 112 -14.61 -7.02 -12.79
C TRP A 112 -13.12 -6.93 -13.13
N ARG A 113 -12.77 -7.23 -14.38
CA ARG A 113 -11.40 -7.11 -14.87
C ARG A 113 -11.26 -5.80 -15.64
N GLU A 114 -10.30 -4.95 -15.26
CA GLU A 114 -10.08 -3.67 -15.94
C GLU A 114 -9.10 -3.83 -17.12
N ASN A 115 -9.25 -2.99 -18.15
CA ASN A 115 -8.62 -3.21 -19.46
C ASN A 115 -7.20 -2.65 -19.64
N ILE A 116 -6.64 -1.94 -18.66
CA ILE A 116 -5.30 -1.31 -18.76
C ILE A 116 -4.20 -2.30 -18.36
N SER A 117 -4.34 -2.91 -17.19
CA SER A 117 -3.37 -3.89 -16.66
C SER A 117 -3.96 -5.28 -16.51
N ASN A 118 -5.17 -5.50 -17.01
CA ASN A 118 -5.90 -6.75 -16.87
C ASN A 118 -6.12 -7.15 -15.39
N SER A 119 -6.07 -6.17 -14.48
CA SER A 119 -6.17 -6.40 -13.04
C SER A 119 -7.62 -6.58 -12.60
N VAL A 120 -7.83 -7.28 -11.48
CA VAL A 120 -9.16 -7.46 -10.92
C VAL A 120 -9.48 -6.32 -9.96
N LYS A 121 -10.62 -5.66 -10.20
CA LYS A 121 -11.22 -4.65 -9.33
C LYS A 121 -12.34 -5.29 -8.53
N TYR A 122 -12.53 -4.81 -7.30
CA TYR A 122 -13.50 -5.37 -6.36
C TYR A 122 -14.35 -4.27 -5.75
N VAL A 123 -15.66 -4.51 -5.62
CA VAL A 123 -16.49 -3.84 -4.62
C VAL A 123 -16.32 -4.57 -3.30
N ARG A 124 -16.00 -3.83 -2.23
CA ARG A 124 -15.81 -4.38 -0.89
C ARG A 124 -16.60 -3.57 0.14
N PHE A 125 -16.72 -4.13 1.33
CA PHE A 125 -17.24 -3.42 2.50
C PHE A 125 -16.43 -2.16 2.82
N SER A 126 -17.11 -1.18 3.44
CA SER A 126 -16.54 0.09 3.92
C SER A 126 -15.47 -0.17 4.99
N GLN A 127 -14.59 0.82 5.21
CA GLN A 127 -13.55 0.75 6.25
C GLN A 127 -14.16 0.62 7.66
N ASN A 128 -15.38 1.13 7.85
CA ASN A 128 -16.09 1.06 9.13
C ASN A 128 -16.85 -0.27 9.33
N SER A 129 -16.74 -1.21 8.39
CA SER A 129 -17.42 -2.51 8.50
C SER A 129 -16.76 -3.44 9.51
N SER A 130 -17.55 -4.36 10.07
CA SER A 130 -17.03 -5.35 11.03
C SER A 130 -15.89 -6.20 10.45
N LEU A 131 -16.00 -6.68 9.21
CA LEU A 131 -14.93 -7.46 8.56
C LEU A 131 -13.62 -6.67 8.42
N LYS A 132 -13.72 -5.38 8.07
CA LYS A 132 -12.52 -4.53 7.99
C LYS A 132 -11.95 -4.24 9.36
N GLY A 133 -12.78 -3.97 10.37
CA GLY A 133 -12.35 -3.81 11.75
C GLY A 133 -11.59 -5.04 12.28
N ILE A 134 -12.12 -6.25 12.09
CA ILE A 134 -11.46 -7.50 12.52
C ILE A 134 -10.13 -7.70 11.79
N SER A 135 -10.09 -7.46 10.47
CA SER A 135 -8.86 -7.58 9.69
C SER A 135 -7.79 -6.58 10.16
N ASP A 136 -8.17 -5.34 10.47
CA ASP A 136 -7.25 -4.31 10.93
C ASP A 136 -6.79 -4.54 12.37
N PHE A 137 -7.68 -5.04 13.23
CA PHE A 137 -7.31 -5.51 14.57
C PHE A 137 -6.24 -6.61 14.48
N LYS A 138 -6.48 -7.67 13.70
CA LYS A 138 -5.52 -8.77 13.49
C LYS A 138 -4.18 -8.28 12.93
N LYS A 139 -4.20 -7.30 12.03
CA LYS A 139 -2.99 -6.66 11.47
C LYS A 139 -2.13 -6.04 12.57
N PHE A 140 -2.74 -5.28 13.49
CA PHE A 140 -2.01 -4.65 14.60
C PHE A 140 -1.61 -5.66 15.68
N GLU A 141 -2.44 -6.67 15.98
CA GLU A 141 -2.05 -7.75 16.89
C GLU A 141 -0.83 -8.52 16.36
N LYS A 142 -0.75 -8.81 15.06
CA LYS A 142 0.43 -9.43 14.47
C LYS A 142 1.70 -8.56 14.61
N ALA A 143 1.56 -7.24 14.53
CA ALA A 143 2.67 -6.31 14.78
C ALA A 143 3.06 -6.27 16.27
N ARG A 144 2.10 -6.43 17.19
CA ARG A 144 2.37 -6.58 18.63
C ARG A 144 3.05 -7.91 18.94
N GLU A 145 2.66 -9.01 18.28
CA GLU A 145 3.36 -10.29 18.40
C GLU A 145 4.80 -10.16 17.92
N LEU A 146 5.06 -9.50 16.79
CA LEU A 146 6.42 -9.24 16.29
C LEU A 146 7.30 -8.55 17.35
N LYS A 147 6.75 -7.66 18.20
CA LYS A 147 7.49 -7.02 19.29
C LYS A 147 8.21 -8.04 20.19
N ASN A 148 7.62 -9.22 20.41
CA ASN A 148 8.21 -10.24 21.28
C ASN A 148 9.33 -11.05 20.59
N TYR A 149 9.40 -11.00 19.25
CA TYR A 149 10.38 -11.74 18.45
C TYR A 149 11.44 -10.83 17.83
N ILE A 150 11.26 -9.51 17.87
CA ILE A 150 12.09 -8.56 17.13
C ILE A 150 13.57 -8.66 17.54
N ASP A 151 13.87 -8.82 18.82
CA ASP A 151 15.25 -8.90 19.30
C ASP A 151 15.95 -10.21 18.88
N ILE A 152 15.20 -11.31 18.82
CA ILE A 152 15.68 -12.60 18.30
C ILE A 152 16.01 -12.46 16.81
N ILE A 153 15.10 -11.86 16.03
CA ILE A 153 15.31 -11.60 14.60
C ILE A 153 16.53 -10.69 14.40
N ARG A 154 16.66 -9.63 15.20
CA ARG A 154 17.79 -8.69 15.16
C ARG A 154 19.11 -9.36 15.45
N LYS A 155 19.15 -10.23 16.45
CA LYS A 155 20.34 -11.02 16.75
C LYS A 155 20.70 -11.95 15.58
N ASP A 156 19.73 -12.71 15.08
CA ASP A 156 19.96 -13.68 14.00
C ASP A 156 20.44 -13.02 12.70
N TYR A 157 19.76 -11.96 12.23
CA TYR A 157 20.23 -11.32 11.00
C TYR A 157 21.61 -10.69 11.20
N ARG A 158 21.94 -10.15 12.38
CA ARG A 158 23.27 -9.57 12.66
C ARG A 158 24.38 -10.63 12.63
N GLU A 159 24.09 -11.83 13.09
CA GLU A 159 24.99 -12.98 12.97
C GLU A 159 25.12 -13.39 11.48
N LYS A 160 23.98 -13.54 10.78
CA LYS A 160 23.93 -13.92 9.36
C LYS A 160 24.50 -12.86 8.40
N LEU A 161 24.71 -11.62 8.83
CA LEU A 161 25.47 -10.64 8.05
C LEU A 161 26.89 -11.14 7.69
N LYS A 162 27.43 -12.10 8.45
CA LYS A 162 28.73 -12.73 8.22
C LYS A 162 28.64 -14.16 7.68
N ALA A 163 27.44 -14.67 7.38
CA ALA A 163 27.22 -16.04 6.90
C ALA A 163 28.11 -16.39 5.69
N GLU A 164 28.52 -17.63 5.51
CA GLU A 164 29.36 -18.01 4.36
C GLU A 164 28.60 -17.90 3.04
N PHE A 165 27.33 -18.32 3.04
CA PHE A 165 26.48 -18.34 1.87
C PHE A 165 25.95 -16.95 1.51
N MET A 166 26.09 -16.58 0.23
CA MET A 166 25.68 -15.26 -0.29
C MET A 166 24.18 -14.99 -0.06
N VAL A 167 23.33 -15.98 -0.27
CA VAL A 167 21.87 -15.83 -0.11
C VAL A 167 21.51 -15.45 1.32
N GLU A 168 22.17 -16.04 2.32
CA GLU A 168 21.94 -15.71 3.73
C GLU A 168 22.42 -14.29 4.07
N ARG A 169 23.57 -13.86 3.54
CA ARG A 169 24.04 -12.48 3.70
C ARG A 169 23.08 -11.48 3.08
N GLN A 170 22.53 -11.78 1.89
CA GLN A 170 21.55 -10.92 1.22
C GLN A 170 20.24 -10.85 2.00
N ILE A 171 19.70 -11.99 2.46
CA ILE A 171 18.52 -12.04 3.33
C ILE A 171 18.75 -11.21 4.60
N ALA A 172 19.88 -11.40 5.28
CA ALA A 172 20.21 -10.67 6.49
C ALA A 172 20.33 -9.16 6.26
N THR A 173 20.99 -8.77 5.17
CA THR A 173 21.17 -7.35 4.82
C THR A 173 19.85 -6.70 4.42
N ALA A 174 19.02 -7.37 3.61
CA ALA A 174 17.69 -6.88 3.26
C ALA A 174 16.75 -6.80 4.48
N THR A 175 16.82 -7.77 5.39
CA THR A 175 16.08 -7.75 6.66
C THR A 175 16.49 -6.54 7.51
N TYR A 176 17.79 -6.27 7.64
CA TYR A 176 18.30 -5.07 8.31
C TYR A 176 17.73 -3.79 7.68
N LEU A 177 17.73 -3.67 6.34
CA LEU A 177 17.22 -2.47 5.68
C LEU A 177 15.70 -2.28 5.89
N ILE A 178 14.93 -3.37 5.93
CA ILE A 178 13.48 -3.32 6.20
C ILE A 178 13.20 -2.95 7.66
N ASP A 179 13.93 -3.54 8.61
CA ASP A 179 13.77 -3.25 10.04
C ASP A 179 14.21 -1.84 10.39
N VAL A 180 15.40 -1.42 9.96
CA VAL A 180 15.98 -0.13 10.37
C VAL A 180 15.39 1.06 9.61
N PHE A 181 15.18 0.90 8.30
CA PHE A 181 14.76 2.01 7.43
C PHE A 181 13.30 1.93 6.96
N ALA A 182 12.53 0.96 7.47
CA ALA A 182 11.12 0.76 7.15
C ALA A 182 10.83 0.66 5.63
N LEU A 183 11.82 0.15 4.87
CA LEU A 183 11.69 -0.07 3.44
C LEU A 183 10.58 -1.08 3.15
N ARG A 184 9.87 -0.87 2.04
CA ARG A 184 8.92 -1.88 1.55
C ARG A 184 9.72 -3.00 0.90
N ALA A 185 9.20 -4.23 0.95
CA ALA A 185 9.86 -5.40 0.33
C ALA A 185 10.22 -5.15 -1.14
N GLY A 186 9.31 -4.59 -1.96
CA GLY A 186 9.56 -4.37 -3.39
C GLY A 186 9.50 -5.67 -4.19
N GLY A 187 8.44 -5.86 -4.98
CA GLY A 187 8.35 -6.98 -5.91
C GLY A 187 8.80 -6.56 -7.30
N GLU A 188 9.07 -7.54 -8.15
CA GLU A 188 9.36 -7.32 -9.56
C GLU A 188 8.23 -6.55 -10.24
N LYS A 189 8.64 -5.70 -11.19
CA LYS A 189 7.76 -4.88 -12.02
C LYS A 189 7.92 -5.32 -13.46
N SER A 190 6.81 -5.38 -14.17
CA SER A 190 6.82 -5.57 -15.62
C SER A 190 7.14 -4.25 -16.34
N ASP A 191 7.58 -4.32 -17.59
CA ASP A 191 7.80 -3.16 -18.48
C ASP A 191 6.52 -2.33 -18.72
N ASP A 192 5.37 -2.87 -18.32
CA ASP A 192 4.05 -2.27 -18.40
C ASP A 192 3.68 -1.39 -17.19
N GLU A 193 4.56 -1.29 -16.20
CA GLU A 193 4.41 -0.51 -14.96
C GLU A 193 5.44 0.61 -14.85
N ALA A 194 5.21 1.57 -13.95
CA ALA A 194 6.22 2.58 -13.64
C ALA A 194 7.41 1.92 -12.93
N ASP A 195 8.63 2.23 -13.38
CA ASP A 195 9.87 1.74 -12.76
C ASP A 195 10.00 2.30 -11.35
N THR A 196 9.68 1.45 -10.38
CA THR A 196 9.69 1.75 -8.96
C THR A 196 10.15 0.52 -8.20
N VAL A 197 10.95 0.74 -7.17
CA VAL A 197 11.62 -0.35 -6.44
C VAL A 197 11.30 -0.32 -4.94
N GLY A 198 11.50 -1.47 -4.31
CA GLY A 198 11.64 -1.59 -2.86
C GLY A 198 12.92 -2.35 -2.52
N CYS A 199 13.05 -2.79 -1.27
CA CYS A 199 14.27 -3.36 -0.72
C CYS A 199 14.85 -4.52 -1.56
N CYS A 200 14.07 -5.57 -1.83
CA CYS A 200 14.50 -6.75 -2.58
C CYS A 200 14.79 -6.43 -4.04
N SER A 201 14.10 -5.45 -4.62
CA SER A 201 14.25 -5.03 -6.02
C SER A 201 15.16 -3.82 -6.19
N LEU A 202 15.99 -3.48 -5.19
CA LEU A 202 17.02 -2.45 -5.36
C LEU A 202 18.01 -2.91 -6.43
N ARG A 203 18.52 -1.96 -7.21
CA ARG A 203 19.48 -2.19 -8.30
C ARG A 203 20.78 -1.49 -8.00
N TYR A 204 21.82 -1.79 -8.77
CA TYR A 204 23.14 -1.22 -8.60
C TYR A 204 23.11 0.32 -8.48
N GLU A 205 22.41 1.02 -9.38
CA GLU A 205 22.36 2.48 -9.45
C GLU A 205 21.65 3.16 -8.28
N HIS A 206 20.87 2.42 -7.48
CA HIS A 206 20.08 2.98 -6.38
C HIS A 206 20.85 3.16 -5.07
N VAL A 207 22.07 2.61 -5.00
CA VAL A 207 22.88 2.57 -3.76
C VAL A 207 24.29 3.04 -4.05
N PHE A 208 24.68 4.14 -3.38
CA PHE A 208 26.02 4.70 -3.42
C PHE A 208 26.71 4.50 -2.07
N LEU A 209 28.00 4.17 -2.11
CA LEU A 209 28.78 3.80 -0.93
C LEU A 209 29.89 4.83 -0.72
N LYS A 210 29.84 5.55 0.40
CA LYS A 210 30.88 6.47 0.86
C LYS A 210 31.58 5.86 2.09
N PRO A 211 32.87 5.50 1.99
CA PRO A 211 33.62 4.99 3.14
C PRO A 211 33.63 6.03 4.30
N PRO A 212 33.66 5.59 5.57
CA PRO A 212 33.81 4.21 6.02
C PRO A 212 32.50 3.40 6.14
N SER A 213 31.36 4.06 6.30
CA SER A 213 30.08 3.39 6.61
C SER A 213 28.83 4.15 6.13
N THR A 214 29.00 5.19 5.32
CA THR A 214 27.89 6.01 4.83
C THR A 214 27.29 5.40 3.56
N VAL A 215 25.97 5.18 3.56
CA VAL A 215 25.22 4.69 2.40
C VAL A 215 24.22 5.74 1.97
N ILE A 216 24.19 6.01 0.66
CA ILE A 216 23.18 6.88 0.05
C ILE A 216 22.22 6.00 -0.74
N PHE A 217 20.95 6.04 -0.34
CA PHE A 217 19.86 5.47 -1.11
C PHE A 217 19.21 6.57 -1.93
N ASP A 218 19.08 6.35 -3.23
CA ASP A 218 18.34 7.25 -4.13
C ASP A 218 17.57 6.44 -5.18
N PHE A 219 16.26 6.34 -5.00
CA PHE A 219 15.40 5.59 -5.90
C PHE A 219 13.95 6.08 -5.86
N LEU A 220 13.16 5.70 -6.86
CA LEU A 220 11.72 5.92 -6.86
C LEU A 220 11.01 4.73 -6.21
N GLY A 221 10.32 4.99 -5.09
CA GLY A 221 9.53 3.98 -4.39
C GLY A 221 8.10 3.90 -4.89
N LYS A 222 7.23 3.28 -4.08
CA LYS A 222 5.78 3.21 -4.34
C LYS A 222 5.23 4.59 -4.70
N ASP A 223 4.36 4.63 -5.70
CA ASP A 223 3.71 5.84 -6.21
C ASP A 223 4.70 6.84 -6.85
N SER A 224 5.90 6.37 -7.22
CA SER A 224 7.00 7.16 -7.79
C SER A 224 7.50 8.28 -6.86
N ILE A 225 7.34 8.10 -5.56
CA ILE A 225 7.88 9.02 -4.55
C ILE A 225 9.37 8.72 -4.35
N ARG A 226 10.22 9.73 -4.55
CA ARG A 226 11.66 9.61 -4.36
C ARG A 226 11.98 9.31 -2.90
N TYR A 227 12.81 8.28 -2.70
CA TYR A 227 13.44 7.97 -1.43
C TYR A 227 14.91 8.37 -1.57
N HIS A 228 15.28 9.48 -0.93
CA HIS A 228 16.65 9.95 -0.88
C HIS A 228 17.09 10.08 0.58
N GLN A 229 18.03 9.24 1.02
CA GLN A 229 18.59 9.28 2.37
C GLN A 229 20.09 8.98 2.35
N GLU A 230 20.86 9.81 3.03
CA GLU A 230 22.27 9.58 3.35
C GLU A 230 22.35 9.16 4.82
N VAL A 231 22.75 7.92 5.08
CA VAL A 231 22.66 7.29 6.40
C VAL A 231 23.92 6.51 6.73
N GLU A 232 24.31 6.53 8.01
CA GLU A 232 25.32 5.61 8.53
C GLU A 232 24.71 4.23 8.75
N VAL A 233 25.40 3.19 8.30
CA VAL A 233 25.00 1.78 8.52
C VAL A 233 26.08 1.04 9.29
N ASP A 234 25.72 -0.11 9.86
CA ASP A 234 26.72 -1.00 10.46
C ASP A 234 27.85 -1.34 9.49
N LYS A 235 29.10 -1.34 9.96
CA LYS A 235 30.29 -1.62 9.15
C LYS A 235 30.19 -2.91 8.32
N GLN A 236 29.57 -3.95 8.88
CA GLN A 236 29.35 -5.21 8.17
C GLN A 236 28.29 -5.08 7.06
N VAL A 237 27.23 -4.29 7.26
CA VAL A 237 26.23 -3.97 6.23
C VAL A 237 26.89 -3.22 5.09
N PHE A 238 27.70 -2.19 5.37
CA PHE A 238 28.46 -1.46 4.35
C PHE A 238 29.38 -2.40 3.55
N LYS A 239 30.13 -3.27 4.24
CA LYS A 239 30.99 -4.28 3.60
C LYS A 239 30.19 -5.22 2.69
N ASN A 240 29.03 -5.67 3.13
CA ASN A 240 28.14 -6.53 2.36
C ASN A 240 27.61 -5.82 1.11
N LEU A 241 27.09 -4.58 1.24
CA LEU A 241 26.64 -3.79 0.09
C LEU A 241 27.77 -3.57 -0.94
N ARG A 242 29.00 -3.37 -0.47
CA ARG A 242 30.18 -3.30 -1.36
C ARG A 242 30.45 -4.61 -2.09
N ILE A 243 30.30 -5.75 -1.41
CA ILE A 243 30.42 -7.09 -2.04
C ILE A 243 29.29 -7.30 -3.05
N PHE A 244 28.05 -6.91 -2.71
CA PHE A 244 26.88 -7.06 -3.57
C PHE A 244 26.88 -6.16 -4.79
N LYS A 245 27.78 -5.17 -4.84
CA LYS A 245 28.04 -4.30 -6.00
C LYS A 245 29.34 -4.66 -6.74
N LYS A 246 30.07 -5.69 -6.31
CA LYS A 246 31.33 -6.06 -6.94
C LYS A 246 31.09 -6.51 -8.39
N ALA A 247 32.09 -6.30 -9.25
CA ALA A 247 32.10 -6.81 -10.62
C ALA A 247 31.71 -8.31 -10.66
N PRO A 248 30.93 -8.75 -11.65
CA PRO A 248 30.62 -8.03 -12.91
C PRO A 248 29.39 -7.11 -12.88
N LYS A 249 28.79 -6.82 -11.70
CA LYS A 249 27.56 -6.00 -11.64
C LYS A 249 27.73 -4.59 -12.18
N LYS A 250 26.71 -4.13 -12.91
CA LYS A 250 26.61 -2.83 -13.57
C LYS A 250 25.22 -2.19 -13.32
N PRO A 251 25.02 -0.91 -13.67
CA PRO A 251 23.69 -0.30 -13.64
C PRO A 251 22.66 -1.15 -14.41
N GLY A 252 21.48 -1.30 -13.84
CA GLY A 252 20.42 -2.19 -14.29
C GLY A 252 20.40 -3.55 -13.59
N ASP A 253 21.53 -4.03 -13.03
CA ASP A 253 21.56 -5.31 -12.32
C ASP A 253 21.00 -5.18 -10.90
N ASP A 254 20.27 -6.21 -10.45
CA ASP A 254 19.75 -6.29 -9.10
C ASP A 254 20.87 -6.27 -8.06
N LEU A 255 20.69 -5.48 -7.00
CA LEU A 255 21.57 -5.45 -5.84
C LEU A 255 21.51 -6.78 -5.09
N PHE A 256 20.30 -7.34 -4.93
CA PHE A 256 20.05 -8.63 -4.31
C PHE A 256 19.65 -9.67 -5.35
N ASP A 257 20.62 -10.17 -6.11
CA ASP A 257 20.46 -11.12 -7.22
C ASP A 257 20.01 -12.54 -6.81
N ARG A 258 19.92 -12.83 -5.51
CA ARG A 258 19.49 -14.15 -4.99
C ARG A 258 18.30 -14.02 -4.05
N LEU A 259 17.57 -12.91 -4.09
CA LEU A 259 16.50 -12.61 -3.15
C LEU A 259 15.30 -11.99 -3.87
N ASP A 260 14.13 -12.55 -3.60
CA ASP A 260 12.84 -11.92 -3.92
C ASP A 260 11.96 -11.83 -2.65
N PRO A 261 10.84 -11.10 -2.68
CA PRO A 261 9.94 -11.00 -1.53
C PRO A 261 9.35 -12.33 -1.05
N SER A 262 9.19 -13.32 -1.91
CA SER A 262 8.68 -14.65 -1.56
C SER A 262 9.69 -15.41 -0.71
N ILE A 263 10.97 -15.41 -1.12
CA ILE A 263 12.08 -15.97 -0.34
C ILE A 263 12.18 -15.27 1.01
N LEU A 264 12.15 -13.93 1.01
CA LEU A 264 12.26 -13.15 2.23
C LEU A 264 11.09 -13.41 3.20
N ASN A 265 9.86 -13.44 2.70
CA ASN A 265 8.70 -13.71 3.54
C ASN A 265 8.71 -15.15 4.06
N LYS A 266 9.16 -16.13 3.26
CA LYS A 266 9.32 -17.51 3.73
C LYS A 266 10.34 -17.61 4.88
N TYR A 267 11.44 -16.87 4.79
CA TYR A 267 12.39 -16.75 5.91
C TYR A 267 11.74 -16.17 7.17
N PHE A 268 10.91 -15.13 7.03
CA PHE A 268 10.18 -14.57 8.17
C PHE A 268 9.17 -15.51 8.82
N GLN A 269 8.54 -16.41 8.05
CA GLN A 269 7.62 -17.40 8.61
C GLN A 269 8.28 -18.35 9.61
N ASN A 270 9.61 -18.54 9.54
CA ASN A 270 10.34 -19.38 10.49
C ASN A 270 10.39 -18.80 11.90
N TYR A 271 10.23 -17.48 12.07
CA TYR A 271 10.18 -16.83 13.39
C TYR A 271 8.76 -16.76 13.94
N LEU A 272 7.80 -16.43 13.07
CA LEU A 272 6.43 -16.20 13.45
C LEU A 272 5.49 -16.50 12.28
N GLN A 273 4.53 -17.39 12.49
CA GLN A 273 3.53 -17.71 11.48
C GLN A 273 2.72 -16.45 11.10
N GLY A 274 2.61 -16.20 9.80
CA GLY A 274 1.98 -15.02 9.22
C GLY A 274 2.88 -13.78 9.17
N LEU A 275 4.15 -13.85 9.59
CA LEU A 275 5.07 -12.72 9.51
C LEU A 275 5.51 -12.43 8.08
N THR A 276 5.43 -11.16 7.68
CA THR A 276 5.87 -10.67 6.38
C THR A 276 6.60 -9.35 6.54
N ALA A 277 7.34 -8.93 5.51
CA ALA A 277 8.02 -7.63 5.49
C ALA A 277 7.09 -6.43 5.79
N LYS A 278 5.79 -6.54 5.45
CA LYS A 278 4.81 -5.48 5.72
C LYS A 278 4.53 -5.29 7.22
N VAL A 279 4.69 -6.36 8.02
CA VAL A 279 4.46 -6.32 9.47
C VAL A 279 5.53 -5.48 10.15
N PHE A 280 6.80 -5.55 9.72
CA PHE A 280 7.89 -4.70 10.23
C PHE A 280 7.56 -3.21 10.09
N ARG A 281 7.06 -2.79 8.93
CA ARG A 281 6.68 -1.39 8.71
C ARG A 281 5.52 -0.95 9.60
N THR A 282 4.57 -1.86 9.89
CA THR A 282 3.47 -1.58 10.83
C THR A 282 4.00 -1.47 12.26
N TYR A 283 4.84 -2.42 12.67
CA TYR A 283 5.50 -2.44 13.97
C TYR A 283 6.33 -1.18 14.21
N ASN A 284 7.23 -0.84 13.28
CA ASN A 284 8.10 0.33 13.40
C ASN A 284 7.30 1.63 13.47
N ALA A 285 6.28 1.80 12.61
CA ALA A 285 5.43 2.98 12.66
C ALA A 285 4.68 3.11 14.02
N SER A 286 4.09 2.02 14.51
CA SER A 286 3.39 2.00 15.79
C SER A 286 4.32 2.21 16.98
N LYS A 287 5.50 1.56 16.98
CA LYS A 287 6.50 1.69 18.04
C LYS A 287 7.10 3.10 18.09
N THR A 288 7.42 3.69 16.93
CA THR A 288 7.88 5.08 16.87
C THR A 288 6.81 6.04 17.39
N MET A 289 5.53 5.84 17.05
CA MET A 289 4.46 6.67 17.60
C MET A 289 4.39 6.57 19.13
N GLN A 290 4.40 5.34 19.67
CA GLN A 290 4.43 5.09 21.11
C GLN A 290 5.62 5.81 21.77
N ASP A 291 6.83 5.61 21.25
CA ASP A 291 8.05 6.17 21.82
C ASP A 291 8.06 7.69 21.79
N GLN A 292 7.52 8.31 20.74
CA GLN A 292 7.39 9.76 20.68
C GLN A 292 6.32 10.30 21.64
N LEU A 293 5.23 9.56 21.84
CA LEU A 293 4.18 9.93 22.80
C LEU A 293 4.64 9.77 24.26
N ASP A 294 5.41 8.73 24.56
CA ASP A 294 5.94 8.49 25.90
C ASP A 294 6.92 9.60 26.36
N LEU A 295 7.53 10.33 25.42
CA LEU A 295 8.36 11.51 25.68
C LEU A 295 7.56 12.80 25.92
N ILE A 296 6.25 12.81 25.66
CA ILE A 296 5.40 14.01 25.75
C ILE A 296 4.70 14.04 27.12
N PRO A 297 4.97 15.03 27.99
CA PRO A 297 4.21 15.22 29.23
C PRO A 297 2.73 15.51 28.94
N ASN A 298 1.84 14.90 29.72
CA ASN A 298 0.39 15.06 29.58
C ASN A 298 -0.14 16.37 30.21
N GLU A 299 0.49 17.48 29.85
CA GLU A 299 0.24 18.82 30.40
C GLU A 299 -0.20 19.79 29.31
N GLY A 300 -0.72 20.95 29.70
CA GLY A 300 -1.15 22.02 28.80
C GLY A 300 -2.57 21.87 28.25
N THR A 301 -2.95 22.82 27.39
CA THR A 301 -4.25 22.89 26.73
C THR A 301 -4.43 21.78 25.69
N ILE A 302 -5.67 21.52 25.28
CA ILE A 302 -5.98 20.56 24.21
C ILE A 302 -5.21 20.89 22.92
N ASN A 303 -5.12 22.17 22.57
CA ASN A 303 -4.43 22.61 21.35
C ASN A 303 -2.94 22.30 21.39
N GLU A 304 -2.27 22.55 22.53
CA GLU A 304 -0.86 22.23 22.70
C GLU A 304 -0.61 20.72 22.62
N LYS A 305 -1.49 19.90 23.21
CA LYS A 305 -1.44 18.44 23.10
C LYS A 305 -1.58 17.97 21.65
N VAL A 306 -2.49 18.56 20.88
CA VAL A 306 -2.65 18.27 19.44
C VAL A 306 -1.39 18.63 18.65
N VAL A 307 -0.75 19.77 18.94
CA VAL A 307 0.52 20.16 18.30
C VAL A 307 1.62 19.12 18.57
N ARG A 308 1.78 18.69 19.83
CA ARG A 308 2.76 17.66 20.22
C ARG A 308 2.45 16.31 19.58
N PHE A 309 1.19 15.90 19.55
CA PHE A 309 0.73 14.69 18.86
C PHE A 309 1.07 14.72 17.36
N ASN A 310 0.83 15.86 16.70
CA ASN A 310 1.16 16.03 15.29
C ASN A 310 2.66 15.99 15.03
N ALA A 311 3.49 16.49 15.95
CA ALA A 311 4.94 16.35 15.88
C ALA A 311 5.39 14.88 15.98
N ALA A 312 4.83 14.11 16.92
CA ALA A 312 5.05 12.67 17.03
C ALA A 312 4.66 11.93 15.73
N ASN A 313 3.47 12.24 15.19
CA ASN A 313 3.01 11.66 13.92
C ASN A 313 3.90 12.04 12.72
N ARG A 314 4.48 13.25 12.73
CA ARG A 314 5.45 13.68 11.70
C ARG A 314 6.71 12.82 11.73
N ALA A 315 7.22 12.43 12.90
CA ALA A 315 8.36 11.52 13.00
C ALA A 315 8.05 10.15 12.36
N VAL A 316 6.85 9.61 12.58
CA VAL A 316 6.37 8.38 11.93
C VAL A 316 6.28 8.54 10.41
N ALA A 317 5.77 9.68 9.93
CA ALA A 317 5.69 9.98 8.51
C ALA A 317 7.07 10.06 7.84
N ILE A 318 8.07 10.66 8.51
CA ILE A 318 9.47 10.72 8.05
C ILE A 318 10.06 9.32 7.94
N LEU A 319 9.92 8.48 8.98
CA LEU A 319 10.37 7.08 8.97
C LEU A 319 9.76 6.30 7.79
N CYS A 320 8.48 6.51 7.53
CA CYS A 320 7.76 5.85 6.44
C CYS A 320 8.01 6.45 5.04
N ASN A 321 8.80 7.52 4.92
CA ASN A 321 8.92 8.33 3.71
C ASN A 321 7.55 8.73 3.11
N HIS A 322 6.61 9.15 3.97
CA HIS A 322 5.34 9.70 3.53
C HIS A 322 5.52 11.19 3.22
N GLN A 323 5.53 11.51 1.93
CA GLN A 323 5.72 12.87 1.45
C GLN A 323 4.43 13.43 0.86
N GLN A 324 4.15 14.70 1.13
CA GLN A 324 3.20 15.47 0.36
C GLN A 324 3.99 16.27 -0.66
N LEU A 325 3.78 15.99 -1.95
CA LEU A 325 4.30 16.83 -3.01
C LEU A 325 3.62 18.20 -2.84
N LYS A 326 4.42 19.25 -2.62
CA LYS A 326 3.93 20.62 -2.76
C LYS A 326 3.76 20.84 -4.26
N GLU A 327 2.52 21.06 -4.68
CA GLU A 327 2.18 21.47 -6.05
C GLU A 327 2.76 22.85 -6.37
#